data_AF-A0A8H9LAN3-F1
#
_entry.id   AF-A0A8H9LAN3-F1
#
_cell.length_a   1.000
_cell.length_b   1.000
_cell.length_c   1.000
_cell.angle_alpha   90.00
_cell.angle_beta   90.00
_cell.angle_gamma   90.00
#
_symmetry.space_group_name_H-M   'P 1'
#
loop_
_entity.id
_entity.type
_entity.pdbx_description
1 polymer ?
#
loop_
_entity_poly.entity_id
_entity_poly.type
_entity_poly.pdbx_seq_one_letter_code
_entity_poly.pdbx_strand_id
1 'polypeptide(L)' 'MCLRDGLRSGDVFVPGSRRYADPATYLYTPEQWSPRRSEYCRLVGKPPTAADALEQGKEELHAALKRLRGANTTTAT' A
#
# COMPACT_ATOMS: atom_id res chain seq x y z
N MET A 1 -11.51 -12.59 -17.25
CA MET A 1 -11.80 -11.37 -16.46
C MET A 1 -13.15 -10.83 -16.95
N CYS A 2 -14.13 -10.61 -16.07
CA CYS A 2 -15.48 -10.19 -16.48
C CYS A 2 -15.58 -8.67 -16.58
N LEU A 3 -16.50 -8.16 -17.41
CA LEU A 3 -16.78 -6.72 -17.55
C LEU A 3 -17.08 -6.03 -16.21
N ARG A 4 -17.76 -6.75 -15.31
CA ARG A 4 -18.05 -6.28 -13.94
C ARG A 4 -16.79 -5.96 -13.14
N ASP A 5 -15.71 -6.69 -13.34
CA ASP A 5 -14.45 -6.47 -12.61
C ASP A 5 -13.75 -5.21 -13.10
N GLY A 6 -13.66 -5.02 -14.42
CA GLY A 6 -13.07 -3.82 -15.04
C GLY A 6 -13.85 -2.53 -14.74
N LEU A 7 -15.18 -2.63 -14.56
CA LEU A 7 -16.01 -1.50 -14.12
C LEU A 7 -15.81 -1.17 -12.62
N ARG A 8 -15.45 -2.16 -11.78
CA ARG A 8 -15.21 -1.94 -10.35
C ARG A 8 -13.81 -1.41 -10.05
N SER A 9 -12.80 -1.86 -10.78
CA SER A 9 -11.42 -1.35 -10.67
C SER A 9 -11.26 0.04 -11.26
N GLY A 10 -12.18 0.44 -12.16
CA GLY A 10 -12.08 1.70 -12.89
C GLY A 10 -11.24 1.59 -14.18
N ASP A 11 -10.84 0.38 -14.57
CA ASP A 11 -10.09 0.12 -15.81
C ASP A 11 -10.95 0.32 -17.07
N VAL A 12 -12.28 0.23 -16.94
CA VAL A 12 -13.25 0.45 -18.03
C VAL A 12 -14.07 1.71 -17.76
N PHE A 13 -13.97 2.69 -18.67
CA PHE A 13 -14.78 3.91 -18.64
C PHE A 13 -15.97 3.81 -19.61
N VAL A 14 -17.18 4.16 -19.14
CA VAL A 14 -18.39 4.27 -19.97
C VAL A 14 -18.98 5.69 -19.87
N PRO A 15 -19.47 6.28 -20.97
CA PRO A 15 -20.16 7.58 -20.94
C PRO A 15 -21.30 7.58 -19.90
N GLY A 16 -21.33 8.60 -19.03
CA GLY A 16 -22.28 8.70 -17.91
C GLY A 16 -21.78 8.13 -16.58
N SER A 17 -20.65 7.41 -16.56
CA SER A 17 -19.96 7.10 -15.30
C SER A 17 -19.40 8.36 -14.66
N ARG A 18 -19.30 8.40 -13.32
CA ARG A 18 -18.52 9.42 -12.64
C ARG A 18 -17.08 9.26 -13.11
N ARG A 19 -16.58 10.21 -13.91
CA ARG A 19 -15.16 10.33 -14.16
C ARG A 19 -14.53 10.65 -12.80
N TYR A 20 -13.84 9.68 -12.20
CA TYR A 20 -12.98 10.00 -11.07
C TYR A 20 -12.06 11.12 -11.52
N ALA A 21 -12.01 12.20 -10.73
CA ALA A 21 -11.07 13.27 -10.99
C ALA A 21 -9.66 12.69 -11.09
N ASP A 22 -8.81 13.29 -11.92
CA ASP A 22 -7.44 12.81 -12.07
C ASP A 22 -6.78 12.76 -10.68
N PRO A 23 -6.42 11.56 -10.17
CA PRO A 23 -5.91 11.41 -8.83
C PRO A 23 -4.60 12.18 -8.62
N ALA A 24 -3.84 12.43 -9.69
CA ALA A 24 -2.61 13.22 -9.63
C ALA A 24 -2.88 14.65 -9.14
N THR A 25 -4.09 15.19 -9.36
CA THR A 25 -4.47 16.54 -8.89
C THR A 25 -4.58 16.65 -7.36
N TYR A 26 -4.64 15.52 -6.64
CA TYR A 26 -4.67 15.47 -5.18
C TYR A 26 -3.32 15.12 -4.54
N LEU A 27 -2.29 14.83 -5.35
CA LEU A 27 -0.97 14.48 -4.86
C LEU A 27 -0.09 15.72 -4.70
N TYR A 28 0.80 15.69 -3.70
CA TYR A 28 1.87 16.69 -3.60
C TYR A 28 2.84 16.53 -4.77
N THR A 29 3.33 17.64 -5.32
CA THR A 29 4.49 17.61 -6.22
C THR A 29 5.74 17.14 -5.45
N PRO A 30 6.80 16.68 -6.13
CA PRO A 30 8.06 16.31 -5.47
C PRO A 30 8.62 17.42 -4.56
N GLU A 31 8.55 18.67 -5.00
CA GLU A 31 9.04 19.84 -4.26
C GLU A 31 8.18 20.13 -3.02
N GLN A 32 6.85 19.94 -3.15
CA GLN A 32 5.94 20.04 -2.02
C GLN A 32 6.14 18.86 -1.04
N TRP A 33 6.43 17.67 -1.53
CA TRP A 33 6.57 16.47 -0.69
C TRP A 33 7.86 16.44 0.11
N SER A 34 8.98 16.81 -0.50
CA SER A 34 10.32 16.73 0.11
C SER A 34 10.40 17.27 1.57
N PRO A 35 9.94 18.50 1.87
CA PRO A 35 9.98 19.03 3.24
C PRO A 35 9.00 18.35 4.22
N ARG A 36 7.94 17.68 3.73
CA ARG A 36 6.90 17.03 4.55
C ARG A 36 7.21 15.58 4.86
N ARG A 37 8.11 14.96 4.09
CA ARG A 37 8.41 13.52 4.14
C ARG A 37 8.82 13.05 5.53
N SER A 38 9.71 13.77 6.20
CA SER A 38 10.22 13.38 7.52
C SER A 38 9.12 13.34 8.58
N GLU A 39 8.26 14.35 8.61
CA GLU A 39 7.12 14.42 9.51
C GLU A 39 6.11 13.31 9.23
N TYR A 40 5.80 13.07 7.95
CA TYR A 40 4.90 11.98 7.57
C TYR A 40 5.44 10.62 7.99
N CYS A 41 6.72 10.34 7.71
CA CYS A 41 7.39 9.09 8.15
C CYS A 41 7.28 8.90 9.66
N ARG A 42 7.49 9.95 10.45
CA ARG A 42 7.29 9.94 11.90
C ARG A 42 5.84 9.62 12.27
N LEU A 43 4.87 10.26 11.62
CA LEU A 43 3.43 10.07 11.89
C LEU A 43 2.99 8.62 11.64
N VAL A 44 3.44 8.02 10.54
CA VAL A 44 3.07 6.63 10.18
C VAL A 44 3.98 5.57 10.80
N GLY A 45 4.95 6.00 11.63
CA GLY A 45 5.89 5.10 12.30
C GLY A 45 6.79 4.33 11.32
N LYS A 46 7.11 4.90 10.16
CA LYS A 46 8.00 4.28 9.17
C LYS A 46 9.34 4.99 9.08
N PRO A 47 10.43 4.25 8.79
CA PRO A 47 11.74 4.86 8.59
C PRO A 47 11.72 5.88 7.44
N PRO A 48 12.43 7.02 7.56
CA PRO A 48 12.52 8.03 6.50
C PRO A 48 13.33 7.52 5.29
N THR A 49 14.26 6.60 5.52
CA THR A 49 15.10 5.97 4.51
C THR A 49 14.40 4.76 3.90
N ALA A 50 14.42 4.65 2.58
CA ALA A 50 13.81 3.51 1.88
C ALA A 50 14.50 2.18 2.22
N ALA A 51 15.83 2.16 2.32
CA ALA A 51 16.60 0.97 2.66
C ALA A 51 16.18 0.41 4.04
N ASP A 52 16.15 1.27 5.06
CA ASP A 52 15.75 0.90 6.43
C ASP A 52 14.31 0.38 6.47
N ALA A 53 13.39 1.00 5.73
CA ALA A 53 11.99 0.56 5.64
C ALA A 53 11.87 -0.82 4.95
N LEU A 54 12.71 -1.11 3.95
CA LEU A 54 12.73 -2.40 3.29
C LEU A 54 13.27 -3.52 4.20
N GLU A 55 14.35 -3.27 4.94
CA GLU A 55 14.86 -4.25 5.90
C GLU A 55 13.84 -4.52 7.01
N GLN A 56 13.23 -3.48 7.58
CA GLN A 56 12.13 -3.64 8.54
C GLN A 56 10.98 -4.47 7.96
N GLY A 57 10.57 -4.20 6.72
CA GLY A 57 9.50 -4.95 6.05
C GLY A 57 9.84 -6.43 5.84
N LYS A 58 11.12 -6.76 5.55
CA LYS A 58 11.58 -8.15 5.47
C LYS A 58 11.46 -8.82 6.82
N GLU A 59 11.90 -8.19 7.91
CA GLU A 59 11.81 -8.75 9.26
C GLU A 59 10.35 -9.00 9.68
N GLU A 60 9.46 -8.02 9.47
CA GLU A 60 8.02 -8.12 9.71
C GLU A 60 7.42 -9.31 8.95
N LEU A 61 7.78 -9.50 7.67
CA LEU A 61 7.33 -10.61 6.85
C LEU A 61 7.81 -11.96 7.38
N HIS A 62 9.10 -12.10 7.70
CA HIS A 62 9.64 -13.35 8.24
C HIS A 62 8.97 -13.73 9.56
N ALA A 63 8.73 -12.76 10.44
CA ALA A 63 8.01 -12.97 11.70
C ALA A 63 6.56 -13.43 11.46
N ALA A 64 5.84 -12.77 10.55
CA ALA A 64 4.48 -13.14 10.19
C ALA A 64 4.39 -14.56 9.60
N LEU A 65 5.33 -14.93 8.71
CA LEU A 65 5.40 -16.27 8.14
C LEU A 65 5.70 -17.32 9.20
N LYS A 66 6.61 -17.04 10.15
CA LYS A 66 6.89 -17.95 11.28
C LYS A 66 5.64 -18.18 12.13
N ARG A 67 4.91 -17.09 12.45
CA ARG A 67 3.64 -17.18 13.20
C ARG A 67 2.59 -18.00 12.46
N LEU A 68 2.41 -17.76 11.16
CA LEU A 68 1.44 -18.49 10.35
C LEU A 68 1.77 -19.98 10.25
N ARG A 69 3.05 -20.33 10.06
CA ARG A 69 3.50 -21.72 10.05
C ARG A 69 3.27 -22.39 11.40
N GLY A 70 3.60 -21.73 12.50
CA GLY A 70 3.35 -22.25 13.85
C GLY A 70 1.86 -22.44 14.17
N ALA A 71 1.01 -21.50 13.75
CA ALA A 71 -0.44 -21.62 13.90
C ALA A 71 -1.01 -22.81 13.11
N ASN A 72 -0.51 -23.06 11.90
CA ASN A 72 -0.94 -24.18 11.07
C ASN A 72 -0.50 -25.56 11.63
N THR A 73 0.51 -25.62 12.51
CA THR A 73 0.93 -26.88 13.16
C THR A 73 0.12 -27.24 14.40
N THR A 74 -0.60 -26.28 15.01
CA THR A 74 -1.43 -26.52 16.20
C THR A 74 -2.81 -27.09 15.87
N THR A 75 -3.34 -26.85 14.67
CA THR A 75 -4.67 -27.33 14.25
C THR A 75 -4.68 -28.80 13.78
N ALA A 76 -3.53 -29.49 13.81
CA ALA A 76 -3.38 -30.87 13.34
C ALA A 76 -3.26 -31.91 14.47
N THR A 77 -3.63 -31.57 15.70
CA THR A 77 -3.72 -32.49 16.86
C THR A 77 -5.06 -32.30 17.55
#